data_AF-A0A7V5DC09-F1
#
_entry.id   AF-A0A7V5DC09-F1
#
_cell.length_a   1.000
_cell.length_b   1.000
_cell.length_c   1.000
_cell.angle_alpha   90.00
_cell.angle_beta   90.00
_cell.angle_gamma   90.00
#
_symmetry.space_group_name_H-M   'P 1'
#
loop_
_entity.id
_entity.type
_entity.pdbx_description
1 polymer ?
#
loop_
_entity_poly.entity_id
_entity_poly.type
_entity_poly.pdbx_seq_one_letter_code
_entity_poly.pdbx_strand_id
1 'polypeptide(L)'
;MEKEKVKKLCANCDTELVGKFCHNCGEKKVSRKDFAASNFIQEVFEKFTHFDSKFLRSFWLLVSRPGFLTVEYWRGRRKPYLKPLSLFFIINLLYFLSIGVNRGRTYETPLRIQLLNPYSPVVQKMLDERFAAATEEERKDFETRFDRQNHMLAKSMLVLMVPIFAAVLWLFYWRQGFYFGEHLVTALHFQALLLVQNMVVGIFLKSSLFHVLFGYFSHSDIVQETVEPLLWVWLIAFFTVKTAYQEGWLRTVLKSFTVTLLWLPVLFLYRFVVFLATFYTA
;
A
#
# COMPACT_ATOMS: atom_id res chain seq x y z
N MET A 1 -30.92 -55.22 17.23
CA MET A 1 -30.28 -54.32 18.21
C MET A 1 -29.74 -53.12 17.47
N GLU A 2 -30.51 -52.04 17.53
CA GLU A 2 -30.29 -50.77 16.83
C GLU A 2 -29.17 -50.00 17.52
N LYS A 3 -28.06 -49.74 16.83
CA LYS A 3 -26.96 -48.94 17.38
C LYS A 3 -27.41 -47.49 17.48
N GLU A 4 -27.75 -47.09 18.70
CA GLU A 4 -28.07 -45.72 19.08
C GLU A 4 -26.98 -44.76 18.58
N LYS A 5 -27.30 -43.96 17.57
CA LYS A 5 -26.39 -42.95 17.01
C LYS A 5 -26.21 -41.86 18.05
N VAL A 6 -25.10 -41.90 18.79
CA VAL A 6 -24.69 -40.82 19.70
C VAL A 6 -24.64 -39.51 18.91
N LYS A 7 -25.63 -38.64 19.15
CA LYS A 7 -25.69 -37.29 18.59
C LYS A 7 -24.48 -36.51 19.10
N LYS A 8 -23.63 -36.06 18.18
CA LYS A 8 -22.43 -35.30 18.51
C LYS A 8 -22.81 -33.83 18.60
N LEU A 9 -22.98 -33.31 19.81
CA LEU A 9 -23.27 -31.90 20.07
C LEU A 9 -22.00 -31.04 19.93
N CYS A 10 -22.18 -29.76 19.62
CA CYS A 10 -21.10 -28.78 19.57
C CYS A 10 -20.63 -28.43 20.98
N ALA A 11 -19.31 -28.40 21.20
CA ALA A 11 -18.73 -28.08 22.51
C ALA A 11 -18.95 -26.62 22.97
N ASN A 12 -19.42 -25.72 22.09
CA ASN A 12 -19.62 -24.30 22.40
C ASN A 12 -21.10 -23.91 22.51
N CYS A 13 -21.96 -24.42 21.62
CA CYS A 13 -23.37 -23.98 21.55
C CYS A 13 -24.38 -25.14 21.58
N ASP A 14 -23.94 -26.35 21.94
CA ASP A 14 -24.73 -27.58 22.06
C ASP A 14 -25.57 -27.96 20.83
N THR A 15 -25.34 -27.29 19.70
CA THR A 15 -26.06 -27.57 18.45
C THR A 15 -25.58 -28.89 17.85
N GLU A 16 -26.49 -29.70 17.30
CA GLU A 16 -26.15 -30.98 16.68
C GLU A 16 -25.18 -30.78 15.50
N LEU A 17 -24.02 -31.45 15.56
CA LEU A 17 -22.96 -31.29 14.57
C LEU A 17 -23.24 -32.14 13.33
N VAL A 18 -23.46 -31.44 12.21
CA VAL A 18 -23.65 -32.05 10.88
C VAL A 18 -22.31 -32.25 10.15
N GLY A 19 -21.19 -31.72 10.67
CA GLY A 19 -19.87 -31.79 10.01
C GLY A 19 -18.68 -31.57 10.94
N LYS A 20 -17.51 -31.26 10.37
CA LYS A 20 -16.27 -30.96 11.11
C LYS A 20 -16.30 -29.61 11.83
N PHE A 21 -17.16 -28.70 11.39
CA PHE A 21 -17.39 -27.39 12.01
C PHE A 21 -18.88 -27.24 12.35
N CYS A 22 -19.18 -26.54 13.43
CA CYS A 22 -20.55 -26.21 13.79
C CYS A 22 -21.14 -25.20 12.80
N HIS A 23 -22.34 -25.44 12.30
CA HIS A 23 -23.03 -24.53 11.38
C HIS A 23 -23.61 -23.28 12.09
N ASN A 24 -23.81 -23.35 13.40
CA ASN A 24 -24.36 -22.26 14.19
C ASN A 24 -23.28 -21.29 14.68
N CYS A 25 -22.23 -21.79 15.36
CA CYS A 25 -21.19 -20.93 15.95
C CYS A 25 -19.82 -21.01 15.25
N GLY A 26 -19.63 -21.90 14.26
CA GLY A 26 -18.37 -22.06 13.54
C GLY A 26 -17.29 -22.88 14.26
N GLU A 27 -17.53 -23.36 15.48
CA GLU A 27 -16.54 -24.10 16.29
C GLU A 27 -16.08 -25.40 15.60
N LYS A 28 -14.76 -25.65 15.58
CA LYS A 28 -14.19 -26.88 15.02
C LYS A 28 -14.44 -28.00 16.03
N LYS A 29 -14.92 -29.15 15.54
CA LYS A 29 -15.04 -30.33 16.39
C LYS A 29 -13.65 -30.89 16.70
N VAL A 30 -13.15 -30.63 17.90
CA VAL A 30 -11.85 -31.13 18.38
C VAL A 30 -11.96 -32.61 18.75
N SER A 31 -11.04 -33.42 18.25
CA SER A 31 -10.88 -34.84 18.60
C SER A 31 -9.57 -35.04 19.38
N ARG A 32 -9.44 -36.16 20.10
CA ARG A 32 -8.21 -36.46 20.88
C ARG A 32 -6.94 -36.47 20.00
N LYS A 33 -7.09 -36.76 18.71
CA LYS A 33 -5.97 -36.73 17.74
C LYS A 33 -5.51 -35.30 17.45
N ASP A 34 -6.37 -34.29 17.54
CA ASP A 34 -5.99 -32.89 17.30
C ASP A 34 -5.02 -32.35 18.37
N PHE A 35 -4.95 -32.98 19.55
CA PHE A 35 -3.97 -32.64 20.60
C PHE A 35 -2.58 -33.27 20.40
N ALA A 36 -2.38 -34.09 19.36
CA ALA A 36 -1.06 -34.64 19.07
C ALA A 36 -0.09 -33.54 18.62
N ALA A 37 1.13 -33.54 19.15
CA ALA A 37 2.16 -32.55 18.80
C ALA A 37 2.44 -32.50 17.28
N SER A 38 2.32 -33.63 16.58
CA SER A 38 2.45 -33.71 15.12
C SER A 38 1.38 -32.89 14.39
N ASN A 39 0.15 -32.86 14.90
CA ASN A 39 -0.95 -32.13 14.29
C ASN A 39 -0.84 -30.63 14.56
N PHE A 40 -0.26 -30.22 15.69
CA PHE A 40 0.12 -28.83 15.92
C PHE A 40 1.22 -28.38 14.95
N ILE A 41 2.28 -29.18 14.79
CA ILE A 41 3.37 -28.87 13.83
C ILE A 41 2.82 -28.82 12.40
N GLN A 42 1.94 -29.76 12.04
CA GLN A 42 1.31 -29.78 10.72
C GLN A 42 0.34 -28.60 10.54
N GLU A 43 -0.43 -28.20 11.55
CA GLU A 43 -1.28 -26.99 11.46
C GLU A 43 -0.45 -25.71 11.33
N VAL A 44 0.71 -25.62 12.01
CA VAL A 44 1.63 -24.48 11.88
C VAL A 44 2.26 -24.48 10.48
N PHE A 45 2.74 -25.62 10.00
CA PHE A 45 3.33 -25.76 8.67
C PHE A 45 2.28 -25.50 7.57
N GLU A 46 1.08 -26.09 7.67
CA GLU A 46 -0.02 -25.82 6.74
C GLU A 46 -0.43 -24.35 6.75
N LYS A 47 -0.46 -23.69 7.91
CA LYS A 47 -0.75 -22.25 7.99
C LYS A 47 0.36 -21.40 7.37
N PHE A 48 1.62 -21.75 7.57
CA PHE A 48 2.77 -21.03 6.99
C PHE A 48 2.81 -21.21 5.47
N THR A 49 2.72 -22.45 4.97
CA THR A 49 2.72 -22.76 3.53
C THR A 49 1.47 -22.24 2.81
N HIS A 50 0.29 -22.23 3.46
CA HIS A 50 -0.91 -21.60 2.89
C HIS A 50 -0.84 -20.07 2.89
N PHE A 51 -0.15 -19.45 3.85
CA PHE A 51 0.09 -18.01 3.86
C PHE A 51 1.01 -17.62 2.69
N ASP A 52 2.10 -18.36 2.48
CA ASP A 52 3.06 -18.11 1.40
C ASP A 52 2.45 -18.27 0.02
N SER A 53 1.67 -19.33 -0.22
CA SER A 53 1.04 -19.57 -1.54
C SER A 53 -0.01 -18.51 -1.90
N LYS A 54 -0.79 -18.02 -0.94
CA LYS A 54 -1.76 -16.93 -1.17
C LYS A 54 -1.07 -15.59 -1.36
N PHE A 55 -0.01 -15.32 -0.59
CA PHE A 55 0.78 -14.12 -0.75
C PHE A 55 1.39 -14.06 -2.14
N LEU A 56 2.17 -15.06 -2.54
CA LEU A 56 2.84 -15.09 -3.86
C LEU A 56 1.83 -14.99 -5.00
N ARG A 57 0.70 -15.71 -4.91
CA ARG A 57 -0.37 -15.61 -5.91
C ARG A 57 -0.96 -14.20 -6.00
N SER A 58 -1.25 -13.57 -4.86
CA SER A 58 -1.82 -12.23 -4.82
C SER A 58 -0.81 -11.18 -5.28
N PHE A 59 0.43 -11.26 -4.79
CA PHE A 59 1.52 -10.40 -5.21
C PHE A 59 1.75 -10.47 -6.72
N TRP A 60 1.85 -11.68 -7.28
CA TRP A 60 2.03 -11.86 -8.72
C TRP A 60 0.87 -11.28 -9.52
N LEU A 61 -0.38 -11.50 -9.10
CA LEU A 61 -1.55 -10.95 -9.78
C LEU A 61 -1.66 -9.43 -9.63
N LEU A 62 -1.24 -8.86 -8.51
CA LEU A 62 -1.18 -7.42 -8.30
C LEU A 62 -0.28 -6.75 -9.33
N VAL A 63 0.91 -7.33 -9.56
CA VAL A 63 1.93 -6.78 -10.48
C VAL A 63 1.62 -7.10 -11.94
N SER A 64 1.33 -8.37 -12.25
CA SER A 64 1.14 -8.82 -13.64
C SER A 64 -0.22 -8.41 -14.24
N ARG A 65 -1.24 -8.14 -13.41
CA ARG A 65 -2.59 -7.78 -13.84
C ARG A 65 -3.20 -6.69 -12.93
N PRO A 66 -2.74 -5.43 -13.05
CA PRO A 66 -3.26 -4.33 -12.24
C PRO A 66 -4.79 -4.24 -12.31
N GLY A 67 -5.45 -4.06 -11.16
CA GLY A 67 -6.92 -4.01 -11.06
C GLY A 67 -7.63 -5.37 -11.02
N PHE A 68 -6.99 -6.49 -11.37
CA PHE A 68 -7.63 -7.81 -11.34
C PHE A 68 -8.09 -8.19 -9.92
N LEU A 69 -7.19 -8.09 -8.92
CA LEU A 69 -7.52 -8.40 -7.53
C LEU A 69 -8.64 -7.52 -6.96
N THR A 70 -8.68 -6.25 -7.39
CA THR A 70 -9.76 -5.31 -7.03
C THR A 70 -11.10 -5.84 -7.49
N VAL A 71 -11.22 -6.20 -8.78
CA VAL A 71 -12.46 -6.76 -9.35
C VAL A 71 -12.87 -8.06 -8.69
N GLU A 72 -11.92 -8.97 -8.45
CA GLU A 72 -12.20 -10.24 -7.77
C GLU A 72 -12.73 -10.03 -6.35
N TYR A 73 -12.20 -9.03 -5.64
CA TYR A 73 -12.67 -8.67 -4.31
C TYR A 73 -14.08 -8.07 -4.33
N TRP A 74 -14.37 -7.17 -5.28
CA TRP A 74 -15.69 -6.59 -5.50
C TRP A 74 -16.74 -7.66 -5.84
N ARG A 75 -16.36 -8.65 -6.66
CA ARG A 75 -17.19 -9.82 -7.00
C ARG A 75 -17.35 -10.84 -5.85
N GLY A 76 -16.73 -10.60 -4.69
CA GLY A 76 -16.84 -11.48 -3.53
C GLY A 76 -15.95 -12.74 -3.57
N ARG A 77 -15.10 -12.92 -4.59
CA ARG A 77 -14.18 -14.08 -4.68
C ARG A 77 -12.94 -13.89 -3.81
N ARG A 78 -13.13 -13.91 -2.49
CA ARG A 78 -12.11 -13.54 -1.48
C ARG A 78 -11.22 -14.69 -1.00
N LYS A 79 -11.72 -15.94 -1.00
CA LYS A 79 -11.01 -17.12 -0.46
C LYS A 79 -9.63 -17.40 -1.11
N PRO A 80 -9.45 -17.22 -2.44
CA PRO A 80 -8.18 -17.56 -3.11
C PRO A 80 -7.05 -16.56 -2.90
N TYR A 81 -7.36 -15.33 -2.44
CA TYR A 81 -6.43 -14.21 -2.39
C TYR A 81 -6.24 -13.70 -0.97
N LEU A 82 -5.15 -12.96 -0.73
CA LEU A 82 -5.00 -12.20 0.50
C LEU A 82 -6.01 -11.05 0.54
N LYS A 83 -6.41 -10.68 1.76
CA LYS A 83 -7.24 -9.49 1.96
C LYS A 83 -6.44 -8.25 1.51
N PRO A 84 -7.08 -7.26 0.87
CA PRO A 84 -6.39 -6.07 0.34
C PRO A 84 -5.55 -5.35 1.39
N LEU A 85 -6.09 -5.20 2.61
CA LEU A 85 -5.38 -4.56 3.73
C LEU A 85 -4.13 -5.34 4.15
N SER A 86 -4.25 -6.66 4.31
CA SER A 86 -3.11 -7.52 4.67
C SER A 86 -2.04 -7.50 3.58
N LEU A 87 -2.45 -7.56 2.31
CA LEU A 87 -1.52 -7.49 1.18
C LEU A 87 -0.78 -6.14 1.14
N PHE A 88 -1.49 -5.02 1.34
CA PHE A 88 -0.90 -3.69 1.43
C PHE A 88 0.13 -3.60 2.56
N PHE A 89 -0.19 -4.06 3.77
CA PHE A 89 0.76 -3.98 4.89
C PHE A 89 1.99 -4.86 4.69
N ILE A 90 1.85 -6.06 4.11
CA ILE A 90 3.00 -6.90 3.77
C ILE A 90 3.88 -6.19 2.74
N ILE A 91 3.29 -5.61 1.69
CA ILE A 91 4.04 -4.87 0.67
C ILE A 91 4.68 -3.61 1.25
N ASN A 92 4.00 -2.89 2.14
CA ASN A 92 4.55 -1.72 2.83
C ASN A 92 5.73 -2.09 3.73
N LEU A 93 5.65 -3.23 4.45
CA LEU A 93 6.78 -3.78 5.19
C LEU A 93 7.94 -4.15 4.26
N LEU A 94 7.68 -4.83 3.14
CA LEU A 94 8.73 -5.16 2.16
C LEU A 94 9.37 -3.90 1.58
N TYR A 95 8.58 -2.87 1.28
CA TYR A 95 9.06 -1.57 0.84
C TYR A 95 9.95 -0.91 1.90
N PHE A 96 9.55 -0.95 3.18
CA PHE A 96 10.37 -0.45 4.29
C PHE A 96 11.67 -1.26 4.44
N LEU A 97 11.64 -2.59 4.33
CA LEU A 97 12.86 -3.40 4.39
C LEU A 97 13.79 -3.14 3.19
N SER A 98 13.22 -2.77 2.03
CA SER A 98 14.01 -2.45 0.85
C SER A 98 14.88 -1.19 0.99
N ILE A 99 14.64 -0.33 2.00
CA ILE A 99 15.38 0.93 2.24
C ILE A 99 16.90 0.71 2.33
N GLY A 100 17.32 -0.33 3.04
CA GLY A 100 18.75 -0.58 3.25
C GLY A 100 19.51 -0.86 1.95
N VAL A 101 18.80 -1.37 0.94
CA VAL A 101 19.33 -1.74 -0.37
C VAL A 101 19.08 -0.63 -1.39
N ASN A 102 17.86 -0.10 -1.39
CA ASN A 102 17.37 0.88 -2.32
C ASN A 102 17.45 2.26 -1.65
N ARG A 103 18.49 3.05 -1.96
CA ARG A 103 18.62 4.46 -1.54
C ARG A 103 17.58 5.38 -2.22
N GLY A 104 16.46 4.84 -2.68
CA GLY A 104 15.39 5.57 -3.35
C GLY A 104 14.69 6.49 -2.36
N ARG A 105 14.53 7.76 -2.76
CA ARG A 105 13.98 8.83 -1.91
C ARG A 105 12.57 9.26 -2.31
N THR A 106 11.82 8.45 -3.07
CA THR A 106 10.56 8.88 -3.73
C THR A 106 9.55 9.55 -2.79
N TYR A 107 9.40 9.02 -1.57
CA TYR A 107 8.49 9.58 -0.56
C TYR A 107 9.20 10.41 0.51
N GLU A 108 10.53 10.41 0.51
CA GLU A 108 11.33 11.27 1.39
C GLU A 108 11.30 12.69 0.84
N THR A 109 11.10 13.64 1.74
CA THR A 109 10.98 15.05 1.41
C THR A 109 11.86 15.83 2.38
N PRO A 110 13.19 15.84 2.14
CA PRO A 110 14.12 16.60 2.96
C PRO A 110 13.72 18.08 2.95
N LEU A 111 14.21 18.86 3.91
CA LEU A 111 13.77 20.23 4.13
C LEU A 111 13.87 21.08 2.85
N ARG A 112 14.95 20.91 2.08
CA ARG A 112 15.12 21.55 0.76
C ARG A 112 13.96 21.28 -0.22
N ILE A 113 13.42 20.07 -0.23
CA ILE A 113 12.31 19.68 -1.11
C ILE A 113 10.98 20.22 -0.55
N GLN A 114 10.83 20.31 0.78
CA GLN A 114 9.65 20.94 1.40
C GLN A 114 9.44 22.37 0.91
N LEU A 115 10.55 23.10 0.73
CA LEU A 115 10.56 24.47 0.21
C LEU A 115 10.24 24.60 -1.29
N LEU A 116 10.16 23.48 -2.02
CA LEU A 116 9.79 23.45 -3.44
C LEU A 116 8.34 22.99 -3.68
N ASN A 117 7.62 22.57 -2.64
CA ASN A 117 6.23 22.14 -2.78
C ASN A 117 5.27 23.35 -2.83
N PRO A 118 4.03 23.20 -3.34
CA PRO A 118 3.06 24.29 -3.44
C PRO A 118 2.72 25.00 -2.11
N TYR A 119 2.94 24.33 -0.98
CA TYR A 119 2.72 24.87 0.37
C TYR A 119 3.98 25.52 0.98
N SER A 120 5.04 25.75 0.20
CA SER A 120 6.30 26.32 0.67
C SER A 120 6.18 27.67 1.39
N PRO A 121 5.24 28.60 1.08
CA PRO A 121 5.12 29.84 1.85
C PRO A 121 4.79 29.60 3.32
N VAL A 122 4.01 28.57 3.63
CA VAL A 122 3.69 28.17 5.01
C VAL A 122 4.93 27.60 5.70
N VAL A 123 5.67 26.75 5.00
CA VAL A 123 6.92 26.16 5.51
C VAL A 123 7.95 27.24 5.80
N GLN A 124 8.16 28.19 4.87
CA GLN A 124 9.08 29.32 5.05
C GLN A 124 8.70 30.12 6.28
N LYS A 125 7.44 30.54 6.41
CA LYS A 125 6.97 31.28 7.58
C LYS A 125 7.25 30.54 8.90
N MET A 126 6.99 29.24 8.97
CA MET A 126 7.25 28.44 10.17
C MET A 126 8.75 28.33 10.49
N LEU A 127 9.61 28.23 9.48
CA LEU A 127 11.06 28.21 9.67
C LEU A 127 11.58 29.58 10.11
N ASP A 128 11.08 30.66 9.50
CA ASP A 128 11.45 32.03 9.85
C ASP A 128 11.10 32.34 11.31
N GLU A 129 9.91 31.94 11.76
CA GLU A 129 9.49 32.07 13.16
C GLU A 129 10.37 31.25 14.11
N ARG A 130 10.75 30.03 13.74
CA ARG A 130 11.59 29.14 14.57
C ARG A 130 13.04 29.63 14.66
N PHE A 131 13.58 30.18 13.57
CA PHE A 131 14.98 30.56 13.45
C PHE A 131 15.23 32.06 13.54
N ALA A 132 14.22 32.86 13.93
CA ALA A 132 14.33 34.31 14.04
C ALA A 132 15.52 34.81 14.89
N ALA A 133 15.93 34.03 15.89
CA ALA A 133 17.07 34.32 16.76
C ALA A 133 18.12 33.20 16.77
N ALA A 134 18.05 32.24 15.84
CA ALA A 134 18.95 31.10 15.80
C ALA A 134 20.22 31.41 15.00
N THR A 135 21.30 30.74 15.39
CA THR A 135 22.56 30.73 14.64
C THR A 135 22.47 29.81 13.42
N GLU A 136 23.36 30.03 12.45
CA GLU A 136 23.47 29.17 11.26
C GLU A 136 23.81 27.71 11.62
N GLU A 137 24.55 27.50 12.71
CA GLU A 137 24.88 26.17 13.21
C GLU A 137 23.64 25.44 13.76
N GLU A 138 22.80 26.11 14.54
CA GLU A 138 21.52 25.56 15.03
C GLU A 138 20.56 25.23 13.89
N ARG A 139 20.53 26.07 12.84
CA ARG A 139 19.72 25.81 11.64
C ARG A 139 20.19 24.54 10.91
N LYS A 140 21.50 24.38 10.72
CA LYS A 140 22.09 23.22 10.05
C LYS A 140 21.91 21.93 10.85
N ASP A 141 22.03 22.01 12.17
CA ASP A 141 21.74 20.88 13.06
C ASP A 141 20.27 20.46 12.96
N PHE A 142 19.34 21.43 12.97
CA PHE A 142 17.92 21.13 12.75
C PHE A 142 17.67 20.50 11.39
N GLU A 143 18.23 21.02 10.29
CA GLU A 143 18.05 20.43 8.96
C GLU A 143 18.51 18.97 8.92
N THR A 144 19.63 18.66 9.56
CA THR A 144 20.16 17.29 9.67
C THR A 144 19.22 16.37 10.46
N ARG A 145 18.67 16.85 11.59
CA ARG A 145 17.69 16.12 12.40
C ARG A 145 16.37 15.94 11.66
N PHE A 146 15.89 16.99 11.01
CA PHE A 146 14.68 17.01 10.20
C PHE A 146 14.77 15.97 9.08
N ASP A 147 15.84 15.97 8.29
CA ASP A 147 16.01 15.05 7.17
C ASP A 147 16.07 13.59 7.66
N ARG A 148 16.75 13.33 8.78
CA ARG A 148 16.79 12.00 9.41
C ARG A 148 15.42 11.54 9.88
N GLN A 149 14.64 12.41 10.50
CA GLN A 149 13.31 12.07 10.97
C GLN A 149 12.31 11.92 9.84
N ASN A 150 12.38 12.79 8.83
CA ASN A 150 11.55 12.71 7.63
C ASN A 150 11.73 11.36 6.94
N HIS A 151 12.98 10.89 6.83
CA HIS A 151 13.32 9.58 6.26
C HIS A 151 12.55 8.43 6.94
N MET A 152 12.37 8.50 8.27
CA MET A 152 11.67 7.48 9.06
C MET A 152 10.14 7.66 8.99
N LEU A 153 9.66 8.89 9.21
CA LEU A 153 8.24 9.21 9.30
C LEU A 153 7.52 9.10 7.97
N ALA A 154 8.13 9.55 6.87
CA ALA A 154 7.52 9.45 5.55
C ALA A 154 7.07 8.01 5.27
N LYS A 155 7.95 7.04 5.52
CA LYS A 155 7.70 5.64 5.14
C LYS A 155 6.65 4.96 6.02
N SER A 156 6.63 5.26 7.32
CA SER A 156 5.63 4.72 8.24
C SER A 156 4.25 5.34 8.03
N MET A 157 4.19 6.59 7.53
CA MET A 157 2.94 7.32 7.33
C MET A 157 2.30 7.08 5.94
N LEU A 158 2.88 6.23 5.09
CA LEU A 158 2.32 5.91 3.76
C LEU A 158 0.89 5.36 3.81
N VAL A 159 0.50 4.73 4.92
CA VAL A 159 -0.87 4.25 5.15
C VAL A 159 -1.89 5.40 5.12
N LEU A 160 -1.50 6.64 5.47
CA LEU A 160 -2.37 7.81 5.47
C LEU A 160 -2.84 8.20 4.07
N MET A 161 -2.04 7.92 3.02
CA MET A 161 -2.44 8.21 1.64
C MET A 161 -3.67 7.42 1.20
N VAL A 162 -3.85 6.20 1.73
CA VAL A 162 -4.90 5.27 1.30
C VAL A 162 -6.31 5.82 1.53
N PRO A 163 -6.73 6.23 2.74
CA PRO A 163 -8.08 6.74 2.97
C PRO A 163 -8.33 8.06 2.22
N ILE A 164 -7.32 8.93 2.11
CA ILE A 164 -7.44 10.21 1.39
C ILE A 164 -7.65 9.93 -0.10
N PHE A 165 -6.85 9.05 -0.70
CA PHE A 165 -7.00 8.67 -2.10
C PHE A 165 -8.32 7.93 -2.35
N ALA A 166 -8.75 7.06 -1.44
CA ALA A 166 -10.06 6.40 -1.52
C ALA A 166 -11.21 7.41 -1.50
N ALA A 167 -11.15 8.45 -0.66
CA ALA A 167 -12.15 9.52 -0.62
C ALA A 167 -12.18 10.33 -1.91
N VAL A 168 -11.01 10.65 -2.48
CA VAL A 168 -10.90 11.32 -3.77
C VAL A 168 -11.49 10.47 -4.91
N LEU A 169 -11.17 9.17 -4.95
CA LEU A 169 -11.76 8.24 -5.91
C LEU A 169 -13.28 8.14 -5.74
N TRP A 170 -13.76 8.03 -4.50
CA TRP A 170 -15.18 7.97 -4.19
C TRP A 170 -15.92 9.23 -4.66
N LEU A 171 -15.39 10.42 -4.39
CA LEU A 171 -15.97 11.67 -4.88
C LEU A 171 -15.99 11.73 -6.42
N PHE A 172 -14.90 11.30 -7.06
CA PHE A 172 -14.80 11.30 -8.52
C PHE A 172 -15.77 10.29 -9.17
N TYR A 173 -16.00 9.13 -8.53
CA TYR A 173 -16.87 8.06 -9.03
C TYR A 173 -18.26 8.03 -8.36
N TRP A 174 -18.63 9.05 -7.59
CA TRP A 174 -19.83 9.05 -6.72
C TRP A 174 -21.15 8.74 -7.45
N ARG A 175 -21.25 9.08 -8.74
CA ARG A 175 -22.44 8.83 -9.57
C ARG A 175 -22.55 7.42 -10.15
N GLN A 176 -21.54 6.57 -9.96
CA GLN A 176 -21.50 5.24 -10.59
C GLN A 176 -22.00 4.12 -9.67
N GLY A 177 -22.47 4.44 -8.46
CA GLY A 177 -23.12 3.48 -7.57
C GLY A 177 -22.17 2.57 -6.78
N PHE A 178 -20.86 2.80 -6.84
CA PHE A 178 -19.88 2.07 -6.04
C PHE A 178 -19.90 2.56 -4.59
N TYR A 179 -19.71 1.64 -3.65
CA TYR A 179 -19.59 1.93 -2.23
C TYR A 179 -18.18 2.44 -1.90
N PHE A 180 -18.05 3.25 -0.85
CA PHE A 180 -16.75 3.74 -0.37
C PHE A 180 -15.74 2.59 -0.14
N GLY A 181 -16.21 1.44 0.37
CA GLY A 181 -15.37 0.26 0.59
C GLY A 181 -14.74 -0.28 -0.70
N GLU A 182 -15.39 -0.13 -1.85
CA GLU A 182 -14.83 -0.55 -3.14
C GLU A 182 -13.67 0.36 -3.56
N HIS A 183 -13.82 1.67 -3.38
CA HIS A 183 -12.74 2.64 -3.60
C HIS A 183 -11.58 2.49 -2.61
N LEU A 184 -11.87 2.12 -1.36
CA LEU A 184 -10.84 1.82 -0.37
C LEU A 184 -9.99 0.61 -0.79
N VAL A 185 -10.62 -0.45 -1.30
CA VAL A 185 -9.92 -1.62 -1.85
C VAL A 185 -9.08 -1.24 -3.07
N THR A 186 -9.62 -0.40 -3.97
CA THR A 186 -8.86 0.13 -5.11
C THR A 186 -7.64 0.92 -4.66
N ALA A 187 -7.81 1.82 -3.69
CA ALA A 187 -6.71 2.63 -3.15
C ALA A 187 -5.63 1.77 -2.50
N LEU A 188 -6.00 0.72 -1.75
CA LEU A 188 -5.05 -0.23 -1.15
C LEU A 188 -4.21 -0.95 -2.21
N HIS A 189 -4.85 -1.52 -3.24
CA HIS A 189 -4.11 -2.20 -4.31
C HIS A 189 -3.28 -1.23 -5.16
N PHE A 190 -3.81 -0.04 -5.45
CA PHE A 190 -3.10 1.00 -6.19
C PHE A 190 -1.84 1.45 -5.45
N GLN A 191 -1.98 1.78 -4.15
CA GLN A 191 -0.84 2.18 -3.32
C GLN A 191 0.16 1.03 -3.20
N ALA A 192 -0.29 -0.20 -2.97
CA ALA A 192 0.59 -1.36 -2.92
C ALA A 192 1.39 -1.53 -4.23
N LEU A 193 0.75 -1.38 -5.38
CA LEU A 193 1.42 -1.49 -6.67
C LEU A 193 2.44 -0.36 -6.91
N LEU A 194 2.14 0.87 -6.46
CA LEU A 194 3.12 1.97 -6.46
C LEU A 194 4.33 1.66 -5.59
N LEU A 195 4.15 1.05 -4.41
CA LEU A 195 5.28 0.66 -3.55
C LEU A 195 6.14 -0.41 -4.20
N VAL A 196 5.52 -1.41 -4.84
CA VAL A 196 6.27 -2.43 -5.61
C VAL A 196 7.02 -1.79 -6.76
N GLN A 197 6.38 -0.92 -7.55
CA GLN A 197 7.02 -0.21 -8.64
C GLN A 197 8.21 0.62 -8.16
N ASN A 198 8.10 1.35 -7.05
CA ASN A 198 9.21 2.12 -6.49
C ASN A 198 10.37 1.24 -5.99
N MET A 199 10.04 0.09 -5.39
CA MET A 199 11.05 -0.88 -4.98
C MET A 199 11.82 -1.42 -6.21
N VAL A 200 11.11 -1.77 -7.28
CA VAL A 200 11.68 -2.22 -8.55
C VAL A 200 12.54 -1.12 -9.18
N VAL A 201 11.93 0.04 -9.46
CA VAL A 201 12.61 1.17 -10.11
C VAL A 201 13.87 1.59 -9.37
N GLY A 202 13.84 1.74 -8.05
CA GLY A 202 15.04 2.15 -7.33
C GLY A 202 16.16 1.07 -7.29
N ILE A 203 15.83 -0.21 -7.51
CA ILE A 203 16.83 -1.28 -7.73
C ILE A 203 17.37 -1.23 -9.16
N PHE A 204 16.48 -1.12 -10.16
CA PHE A 204 16.82 -1.21 -11.58
C PHE A 204 17.50 0.05 -12.13
N LEU A 205 16.98 1.25 -11.84
CA LEU A 205 17.53 2.51 -12.34
C LEU A 205 18.95 2.77 -11.83
N LYS A 206 19.30 2.24 -10.65
CA LYS A 206 20.64 2.37 -10.04
C LYS A 206 21.57 1.22 -10.38
N SER A 207 21.12 0.25 -11.18
CA SER A 207 21.99 -0.82 -11.66
C SER A 207 22.96 -0.30 -12.71
N SER A 208 24.22 -0.76 -12.66
CA SER A 208 25.26 -0.39 -13.64
C SER A 208 24.79 -0.64 -15.08
N LEU A 209 24.01 -1.70 -15.30
CA LEU A 209 23.46 -2.05 -16.61
C LEU A 209 22.43 -1.04 -17.16
N PHE A 210 21.55 -0.50 -16.31
CA PHE A 210 20.54 0.46 -16.76
C PHE A 210 21.17 1.79 -17.19
N HIS A 211 22.12 2.30 -16.42
CA HIS A 211 22.87 3.51 -16.78
C HIS A 211 23.68 3.34 -18.07
N VAL A 212 24.25 2.15 -18.31
CA VAL A 212 24.97 1.84 -19.57
C VAL A 212 24.01 1.81 -20.77
N LEU A 213 22.80 1.31 -20.61
CA LEU A 213 21.83 1.17 -21.71
C LEU A 213 21.03 2.45 -22.00
N PHE A 214 20.77 3.29 -20.99
CA PHE A 214 19.84 4.43 -21.10
C PHE A 214 20.47 5.80 -20.70
N GLY A 215 21.78 5.85 -20.48
CA GLY A 215 22.50 7.00 -19.90
C GLY A 215 22.44 8.32 -20.69
N TYR A 216 21.98 8.30 -21.95
CA TYR A 216 21.90 9.51 -22.80
C TYR A 216 20.74 10.45 -22.45
N PHE A 217 19.69 9.96 -21.77
CA PHE A 217 18.51 10.77 -21.41
C PHE A 217 18.43 11.15 -19.92
N SER A 218 19.34 10.67 -19.05
CA SER A 218 19.07 10.59 -17.61
C SER A 218 19.63 11.72 -16.72
N HIS A 219 20.08 12.86 -17.25
CA HIS A 219 20.85 13.84 -16.46
C HIS A 219 20.09 15.07 -15.94
N SER A 220 18.78 15.22 -16.19
CA SER A 220 18.03 16.27 -15.50
C SER A 220 17.32 15.71 -14.27
N ASP A 221 17.67 16.24 -13.09
CA ASP A 221 17.01 15.92 -11.81
C ASP A 221 15.48 16.05 -11.91
N ILE A 222 15.00 16.96 -12.77
CA ILE A 222 13.58 17.20 -13.02
C ILE A 222 12.88 15.98 -13.64
N VAL A 223 13.49 15.31 -14.62
CA VAL A 223 12.86 14.17 -15.30
C VAL A 223 12.74 12.97 -14.36
N GLN A 224 13.77 12.69 -13.57
CA GLN A 224 13.77 11.55 -12.64
C GLN A 224 12.86 11.78 -11.42
N GLU A 225 12.82 13.00 -10.89
CA GLU A 225 12.04 13.28 -9.66
C GLU A 225 10.58 13.65 -9.95
N THR A 226 10.24 14.03 -11.20
CA THR A 226 8.89 14.52 -11.54
C THR A 226 8.22 13.73 -12.66
N VAL A 227 8.86 13.63 -13.83
CA VAL A 227 8.20 13.06 -15.03
C VAL A 227 8.02 11.55 -14.88
N GLU A 228 9.09 10.84 -14.50
CA GLU A 228 9.07 9.38 -14.40
C GLU A 228 8.06 8.87 -13.37
N PRO A 229 7.99 9.39 -12.12
CA PRO A 229 6.97 8.99 -11.16
C PRO A 229 5.54 9.23 -11.66
N LEU A 230 5.29 10.36 -12.33
CA LEU A 230 3.95 10.68 -12.85
C LEU A 230 3.52 9.76 -13.98
N LEU A 231 4.46 9.36 -14.85
CA LEU A 231 4.19 8.37 -15.88
C LEU A 231 3.83 7.02 -15.27
N TRP A 232 4.56 6.56 -14.25
CA TRP A 232 4.22 5.32 -13.54
C TRP A 232 2.87 5.36 -12.85
N VAL A 233 2.56 6.46 -12.15
CA VAL A 233 1.24 6.68 -11.53
C VAL A 233 0.15 6.63 -12.58
N TRP A 234 0.35 7.27 -13.74
CA TRP A 234 -0.61 7.24 -14.84
C TRP A 234 -0.78 5.87 -15.49
N LEU A 235 0.29 5.13 -15.73
CA LEU A 235 0.21 3.77 -16.27
C LEU A 235 -0.54 2.84 -15.32
N ILE A 236 -0.21 2.88 -14.02
CA ILE A 236 -0.90 2.08 -13.02
C ILE A 236 -2.37 2.49 -12.91
N ALA A 237 -2.67 3.79 -12.94
CA ALA A 237 -4.03 4.31 -12.94
C ALA A 237 -4.80 3.85 -14.18
N PHE A 238 -4.16 3.86 -15.35
CA PHE A 238 -4.75 3.41 -16.60
C PHE A 238 -5.20 1.96 -16.53
N PHE A 239 -4.30 1.03 -16.18
CA PHE A 239 -4.65 -0.39 -16.09
C PHE A 239 -5.65 -0.66 -14.96
N THR A 240 -5.47 -0.02 -13.79
CA THR A 240 -6.40 -0.17 -12.67
C THR A 240 -7.79 0.32 -13.05
N VAL A 241 -7.91 1.49 -13.68
CA VAL A 241 -9.21 2.03 -14.09
C VAL A 241 -9.85 1.17 -15.16
N LYS A 242 -9.06 0.77 -16.17
CA LYS A 242 -9.51 -0.08 -17.26
C LYS A 242 -10.12 -1.38 -16.75
N THR A 243 -9.44 -2.02 -15.81
CA THR A 243 -9.84 -3.33 -15.30
C THR A 243 -10.92 -3.23 -14.21
N ALA A 244 -10.77 -2.31 -13.25
CA ALA A 244 -11.70 -2.19 -12.12
C ALA A 244 -13.05 -1.62 -12.53
N TYR A 245 -13.07 -0.49 -13.25
CA TYR A 245 -14.30 0.22 -13.62
C TYR A 245 -14.84 -0.19 -15.01
N GLN A 246 -14.14 -1.08 -15.72
CA GLN A 246 -14.57 -1.67 -17.00
C GLN A 246 -14.98 -0.64 -18.07
N GLU A 247 -14.27 0.48 -18.14
CA GLU A 247 -14.62 1.58 -19.05
C GLU A 247 -14.10 1.38 -20.49
N GLY A 248 -14.72 2.09 -21.44
CA GLY A 248 -14.21 2.22 -22.81
C GLY A 248 -12.85 2.92 -22.85
N TRP A 249 -12.08 2.73 -23.93
CA TRP A 249 -10.69 3.22 -24.04
C TRP A 249 -10.55 4.73 -23.86
N LEU A 250 -11.36 5.54 -24.54
CA LEU A 250 -11.30 7.01 -24.43
C LEU A 250 -11.57 7.49 -23.00
N ARG A 251 -12.61 6.95 -22.36
CA ARG A 251 -12.94 7.29 -20.97
C ARG A 251 -11.84 6.83 -20.01
N THR A 252 -11.24 5.67 -20.26
CA THR A 252 -10.13 5.16 -19.46
C THR A 252 -8.95 6.12 -19.50
N VAL A 253 -8.52 6.57 -20.69
CA VAL A 253 -7.40 7.51 -20.83
C VAL A 253 -7.68 8.83 -20.10
N LEU A 254 -8.86 9.41 -20.33
CA LEU A 254 -9.25 10.67 -19.69
C LEU A 254 -9.31 10.53 -18.17
N LYS A 255 -10.00 9.49 -17.67
CA LYS A 255 -10.13 9.28 -16.22
C LYS A 255 -8.84 8.87 -15.57
N SER A 256 -7.98 8.08 -16.22
CA SER A 256 -6.68 7.73 -15.63
C SER A 256 -5.77 8.96 -15.53
N PHE A 257 -5.79 9.84 -16.54
CA PHE A 257 -5.11 11.12 -16.49
C PHE A 257 -5.66 11.99 -15.35
N THR A 258 -6.99 12.10 -15.23
CA THR A 258 -7.62 12.82 -14.12
C THR A 258 -7.26 12.20 -12.76
N VAL A 259 -7.26 10.87 -12.63
CA VAL A 259 -6.88 10.17 -11.39
C VAL A 259 -5.41 10.47 -11.04
N THR A 260 -4.50 10.51 -12.01
CA THR A 260 -3.11 10.93 -11.78
C THR A 260 -3.02 12.38 -11.29
N LEU A 261 -3.75 13.30 -11.92
CA LEU A 261 -3.81 14.69 -11.46
C LEU A 261 -4.41 14.81 -10.06
N LEU A 262 -5.42 14.02 -9.75
CA LEU A 262 -6.06 13.96 -8.43
C LEU A 262 -5.16 13.29 -7.37
N TRP A 263 -4.19 12.48 -7.78
CA TRP A 263 -3.22 11.88 -6.87
C TRP A 263 -2.16 12.90 -6.40
N LEU A 264 -1.83 13.93 -7.20
CA LEU A 264 -0.90 14.99 -6.82
C LEU A 264 -1.29 15.77 -5.54
N PRO A 265 -2.52 16.30 -5.38
CA PRO A 265 -2.91 16.96 -4.14
C PRO A 265 -2.92 15.99 -2.95
N VAL A 266 -3.21 14.70 -3.15
CA VAL A 266 -3.07 13.68 -2.09
C VAL A 266 -1.60 13.55 -1.69
N LEU A 267 -0.68 13.52 -2.64
CA LEU A 267 0.76 13.50 -2.38
C LEU A 267 1.22 14.75 -1.63
N PHE A 268 0.81 15.94 -2.05
CA PHE A 268 1.19 17.18 -1.38
C PHE A 268 0.60 17.27 0.03
N LEU A 269 -0.66 16.88 0.22
CA LEU A 269 -1.27 16.82 1.55
C LEU A 269 -0.50 15.85 2.46
N TYR A 270 -0.18 14.66 1.96
CA TYR A 270 0.64 13.69 2.69
C TYR A 270 2.02 14.27 3.04
N ARG A 271 2.72 14.89 2.09
CA ARG A 271 4.04 15.50 2.33
C ARG A 271 3.98 16.63 3.35
N PHE A 272 2.90 17.42 3.34
CA PHE A 272 2.67 18.47 4.32
C PHE A 272 2.40 17.90 5.72
N VAL A 273 1.61 16.82 5.84
CA VAL A 273 1.39 16.15 7.13
C VAL A 273 2.69 15.56 7.67
N VAL A 274 3.50 14.94 6.81
CA VAL A 274 4.84 14.43 7.20
C VAL A 274 5.75 15.59 7.60
N PHE A 275 5.72 16.72 6.89
CA PHE A 275 6.46 17.94 7.28
C PHE A 275 6.08 18.38 8.68
N LEU A 276 4.78 18.54 8.98
CA LEU A 276 4.32 18.97 10.30
C LEU A 276 4.78 18.00 11.39
N ALA A 277 4.59 16.70 11.18
CA ALA A 277 5.04 15.68 12.12
C ALA A 277 6.55 15.79 12.37
N THR A 278 7.35 15.83 11.29
CA THR A 278 8.81 15.95 11.36
C THR A 278 9.26 17.25 12.04
N PHE A 279 8.63 18.37 11.71
CA PHE A 279 8.99 19.69 12.24
C PHE A 279 8.84 19.75 13.76
N TYR A 280 7.79 19.14 14.32
CA TYR A 280 7.56 19.13 15.77
C TYR A 280 8.35 18.05 16.50
N THR A 281 8.80 17.00 15.81
CA THR A 281 9.61 15.95 16.44
C THR A 281 11.11 16.21 16.33
N ALA A 282 11.57 17.05 15.39
CA ALA A 282 12.99 17.34 15.11
C ALA A 282 13.56 18.40 16.04
#